data_AF-A0A820AEH3-F1
#
_entry.id   AF-A0A820AEH3-F1
#
_cell.length_a   1.000
_cell.length_b   1.000
_cell.length_c   1.000
_cell.angle_alpha   90.00
_cell.angle_beta   90.00
_cell.angle_gamma   90.00
#
_symmetry.space_group_name_H-M   'P 1'
#
loop_
_entity.id
_entity.type
_entity.pdbx_description
1 polymer ?
#
loop_
_entity_poly.entity_id
_entity_poly.type
_entity_poly.pdbx_seq_one_letter_code
_entity_poly.pdbx_strand_id
1 'polypeptide(L)'
;VDGKTICDKLTTALGSDAPSYRTVKRWAKHFREGREDVSNDYRSDRPVPVLTDENIECIRQIIEDDPHSTYNDIIAETSLSHGTVERIIHDCLKMRKVISR
;
A
#
# COMPACT_ATOMS: atom_id res chain seq x y z
N VAL A 1 33.45 -8.02 9.50
CA VAL A 1 33.12 -6.75 10.22
C VAL A 1 32.18 -7.06 11.36
N ASP A 2 32.55 -6.71 12.59
CA ASP A 2 31.72 -6.93 13.78
C ASP A 2 30.64 -5.84 13.91
N GLY A 3 29.45 -6.21 14.37
CA GLY A 3 28.30 -5.29 14.44
C GLY A 3 28.50 -4.16 15.43
N LYS A 4 29.28 -4.40 16.49
CA LYS A 4 29.56 -3.41 17.54
C LYS A 4 30.41 -2.27 17.02
N THR A 5 31.46 -2.58 16.26
CA THR A 5 32.33 -1.58 15.63
C THR A 5 31.59 -0.66 14.66
N ILE A 6 30.59 -1.19 13.93
CA ILE A 6 29.77 -0.37 13.03
C ILE A 6 28.87 0.58 13.84
N CYS A 7 28.26 0.07 14.91
CA CYS A 7 27.42 0.87 15.79
C CYS A 7 28.22 2.01 16.44
N ASP A 8 29.41 1.74 16.97
CA ASP A 8 30.25 2.76 17.60
C ASP A 8 30.64 3.87 16.61
N LYS A 9 31.00 3.51 15.37
CA LYS A 9 31.30 4.47 14.30
C LYS A 9 30.08 5.33 13.93
N LEU A 10 28.90 4.72 13.82
CA LEU A 10 27.67 5.45 13.53
C LEU A 10 27.28 6.38 14.69
N THR A 11 27.46 5.96 15.93
CA THR A 11 27.24 6.80 17.11
C THR A 11 28.20 7.98 17.16
N THR A 12 29.48 7.79 16.81
CA THR A 12 30.44 8.90 16.73
C THR A 12 30.07 9.90 15.63
N ALA A 13 29.54 9.44 14.49
CA ALA A 13 29.21 10.31 13.37
C ALA A 13 27.84 11.00 13.49
N LEU A 14 26.83 10.32 14.04
CA LEU A 14 25.43 10.75 14.06
C LEU A 14 24.91 11.10 15.46
N GLY A 15 25.66 10.81 16.53
CA GLY A 15 25.27 11.14 17.90
C GLY A 15 23.92 10.54 18.28
N SER A 16 22.95 11.40 18.60
CA SER A 16 21.59 11.02 19.00
C SER A 16 20.74 10.43 17.87
N ASP A 17 21.06 10.76 16.61
CA ASP A 17 20.34 10.26 15.43
C ASP A 17 20.87 8.90 14.96
N ALA A 18 21.84 8.34 15.70
CA ALA A 18 22.41 7.05 15.35
C ALA A 18 21.38 5.91 15.47
N PRO A 19 21.32 5.01 14.48
CA PRO A 19 20.43 3.87 14.52
C PRO A 19 20.81 2.91 15.66
N SER A 20 19.79 2.28 16.26
CA SER A 20 20.02 1.31 17.35
C SER A 20 20.92 0.15 16.91
N TYR A 21 21.63 -0.46 17.86
CA TYR A 21 22.45 -1.65 17.61
C TYR A 21 21.68 -2.79 16.92
N ARG A 22 20.39 -2.96 17.25
CA ARG A 22 19.53 -3.97 16.61
C ARG A 22 19.35 -3.70 15.12
N THR A 23 19.13 -2.43 14.75
CA THR A 23 18.99 -1.98 13.36
C THR A 23 20.30 -2.21 12.59
N VAL A 24 21.43 -1.80 13.19
CA VAL A 24 22.76 -1.98 12.60
C VAL A 24 23.09 -3.45 12.38
N LYS A 25 22.77 -4.31 13.36
CA LYS A 25 22.96 -5.76 13.24
C LYS A 25 22.12 -6.36 12.10
N ARG A 26 20.88 -5.90 11.92
CA ARG A 26 20.00 -6.34 10.82
C ARG A 26 20.57 -5.93 9.46
N TRP A 27 20.96 -4.67 9.30
CA TRP A 27 21.60 -4.20 8.06
C TRP A 27 22.90 -4.95 7.76
N ALA A 28 23.76 -5.12 8.76
CA ALA A 28 25.00 -5.89 8.61
C ALA A 28 24.76 -7.36 8.23
N LYS A 29 23.61 -7.94 8.60
CA LYS A 29 23.21 -9.28 8.12
C LYS A 29 22.83 -9.22 6.63
N HIS A 30 21.96 -8.29 6.23
CA HIS A 30 21.56 -8.14 4.83
C HIS A 30 22.74 -7.86 3.88
N PHE A 31 23.67 -7.00 4.28
CA PHE A 31 24.88 -6.76 3.49
C PHE A 31 25.76 -8.02 3.35
N ARG A 32 25.85 -8.86 4.39
CA ARG A 32 26.57 -10.16 4.28
C ARG A 32 25.84 -11.17 3.40
N GLU A 33 24.52 -11.06 3.30
CA GLU A 33 23.67 -11.88 2.43
C GLU A 33 23.67 -11.37 0.97
N GLY A 34 24.47 -10.34 0.64
CA GLY A 34 24.62 -9.82 -0.72
C GLY A 34 23.53 -8.84 -1.14
N ARG A 35 22.70 -8.36 -0.21
CA ARG A 35 21.75 -7.27 -0.49
C ARG A 35 22.49 -5.94 -0.49
N GLU A 36 22.58 -5.33 -1.67
CA GLU A 36 23.18 -3.99 -1.86
C GLU A 36 22.13 -2.88 -1.96
N ASP A 37 20.85 -3.23 -2.16
CA ASP A 37 19.76 -2.27 -2.22
C ASP A 37 19.48 -1.65 -0.83
N VAL A 38 19.57 -0.32 -0.79
CA VAL A 38 19.31 0.52 0.40
C VAL A 38 17.84 0.93 0.47
N SER A 39 17.06 0.67 -0.58
CA SER A 39 15.63 0.95 -0.59
C SER A 39 14.94 0.15 0.51
N ASN A 40 13.92 0.76 1.10
CA ASN A 40 13.12 0.04 2.08
C ASN A 40 12.39 -1.11 1.36
N ASP A 41 12.41 -2.31 1.96
CA ASP A 41 11.65 -3.45 1.45
C ASP A 41 10.21 -3.05 1.20
N TYR A 42 9.59 -3.68 0.19
CA TYR A 42 8.16 -3.52 -0.07
C TYR A 42 7.41 -3.70 1.25
N ARG A 43 6.94 -2.58 1.80
CA ARG A 43 6.06 -2.61 2.96
C ARG A 43 4.71 -2.90 2.38
N SER A 44 4.23 -4.11 2.64
CA SER A 44 2.84 -4.46 2.47
C SER A 44 2.00 -3.66 3.48
N ASP A 45 1.94 -2.34 3.34
CA ASP A 45 1.07 -1.46 4.13
C ASP A 45 -0.38 -1.57 3.63
N ARG A 46 -0.80 -2.83 3.48
CA ARG A 46 -2.09 -3.39 3.06
C ARG A 46 -2.38 -3.38 1.56
N PRO A 47 -2.13 -4.49 0.84
CA PRO A 47 -3.00 -4.82 -0.28
C PRO A 47 -4.38 -5.06 0.33
N VAL A 48 -5.35 -4.18 0.04
CA VAL A 48 -6.75 -4.49 0.33
C VAL A 48 -7.11 -5.67 -0.59
N PRO A 49 -7.34 -6.89 -0.07
CA PRO A 49 -7.63 -8.07 -0.90
C PRO A 49 -8.97 -7.97 -1.63
N VAL A 50 -9.67 -6.84 -1.48
CA VAL A 50 -11.02 -6.58 -1.95
C VAL A 50 -11.02 -5.94 -3.36
N LEU A 51 -9.85 -5.55 -3.88
CA LEU A 51 -9.69 -5.19 -5.30
C LEU A 51 -9.39 -6.42 -6.16
N THR A 52 -10.21 -7.47 -6.05
CA THR A 52 -10.10 -8.56 -7.02
C THR A 52 -10.71 -8.10 -8.35
N ASP A 53 -10.21 -8.63 -9.47
CA ASP A 53 -10.72 -8.28 -10.80
C ASP A 53 -12.22 -8.55 -10.90
N GLU A 54 -12.74 -9.56 -10.20
CA GLU A 54 -14.17 -9.87 -10.14
C GLU A 54 -14.98 -8.74 -9.51
N ASN A 55 -14.50 -8.13 -8.42
CA ASN A 55 -15.20 -7.02 -7.76
C ASN A 55 -15.16 -5.74 -8.61
N ILE A 56 -14.06 -5.51 -9.33
CA ILE A 56 -13.93 -4.37 -10.26
C ILE A 56 -14.93 -4.52 -11.40
N GLU A 57 -14.98 -5.70 -12.01
CA GLU A 57 -15.89 -6.02 -13.11
C GLU A 57 -17.36 -6.00 -12.66
N CYS A 58 -17.67 -6.50 -11.47
CA CYS A 58 -19.02 -6.44 -10.92
C CYS A 58 -19.52 -5.00 -10.75
N ILE A 59 -18.70 -4.12 -10.15
CA ILE A 59 -19.05 -2.69 -10.01
C ILE A 59 -19.17 -2.02 -11.40
N ARG A 60 -18.27 -2.35 -12.34
CA ARG A 60 -18.32 -1.84 -13.70
C ARG A 60 -19.64 -2.19 -14.37
N GLN A 61 -20.07 -3.44 -14.26
CA GLN A 61 -21.32 -3.91 -14.84
C GLN A 61 -22.54 -3.20 -14.23
N ILE A 62 -22.60 -3.04 -12.91
CA ILE A 62 -23.71 -2.33 -12.24
C ILE A 62 -23.83 -0.89 -12.75
N ILE A 63 -22.71 -0.19 -12.92
CA ILE A 63 -22.70 1.20 -13.41
C ILE A 63 -23.04 1.27 -14.92
N GLU A 64 -22.59 0.31 -15.72
CA GLU A 64 -22.93 0.22 -17.15
C GLU A 64 -24.41 -0.10 -17.37
N ASP A 65 -25.01 -0.93 -16.52
CA ASP A 65 -26.43 -1.31 -16.58
C ASP A 65 -27.36 -0.18 -16.11
N ASP A 66 -27.02 0.51 -15.01
CA ASP A 66 -27.72 1.72 -14.57
C ASP A 66 -26.72 2.82 -14.13
N PRO A 67 -26.49 3.83 -15.00
CA PRO A 67 -25.64 4.98 -14.70
C PRO A 67 -26.12 5.86 -13.54
N HIS A 68 -27.36 5.69 -13.05
CA HIS A 68 -27.92 6.42 -11.91
C HIS A 68 -27.78 5.67 -10.58
N SER A 69 -27.18 4.48 -10.58
CA SER A 69 -26.89 3.70 -9.39
C SER A 69 -26.14 4.53 -8.34
N THR A 70 -26.66 4.56 -7.12
CA THR A 70 -26.00 5.25 -6.01
C THR A 70 -24.95 4.36 -5.36
N TYR A 71 -24.06 4.95 -4.55
CA TYR A 71 -23.10 4.18 -3.75
C TYR A 71 -23.80 3.12 -2.87
N ASN A 72 -25.00 3.42 -2.35
CA ASN A 72 -25.73 2.49 -1.50
C ASN A 72 -26.24 1.28 -2.29
N ASP A 73 -26.66 1.48 -3.54
CA ASP A 73 -27.15 0.40 -4.40
C ASP A 73 -25.99 -0.55 -4.74
N ILE A 74 -24.83 0.00 -5.08
CA ILE A 74 -23.62 -0.78 -5.39
C ILE A 74 -23.14 -1.53 -4.14
N ILE A 75 -23.18 -0.91 -2.97
CA ILE A 75 -22.81 -1.55 -1.69
C ILE A 75 -23.77 -2.71 -1.36
N ALA A 76 -25.08 -2.51 -1.58
CA ALA A 76 -26.08 -3.54 -1.34
C ALA A 76 -25.88 -4.77 -2.24
N GLU A 77 -25.54 -4.54 -3.51
CA GLU A 77 -25.34 -5.62 -4.49
C GLU A 77 -24.00 -6.35 -4.28
N THR A 78 -22.93 -5.60 -4.04
CA THR A 78 -21.56 -6.18 -3.96
C THR A 78 -21.16 -6.58 -2.54
N SER A 79 -21.92 -6.19 -1.51
CA SER A 79 -21.58 -6.35 -0.09
C SER A 79 -20.21 -5.77 0.29
N LEU A 80 -19.72 -4.81 -0.49
CA LEU A 80 -18.43 -4.16 -0.27
C LEU A 80 -18.57 -2.93 0.64
N SER A 81 -17.48 -2.55 1.32
CA SER A 81 -17.48 -1.32 2.11
C SER A 81 -17.50 -0.08 1.20
N HIS A 82 -18.12 1.00 1.68
CA HIS A 82 -18.19 2.27 0.97
C HIS A 82 -16.82 2.75 0.47
N GLY A 83 -15.79 2.72 1.32
CA GLY A 83 -14.45 3.13 0.94
C GLY A 83 -13.81 2.24 -0.13
N THR A 84 -14.21 0.97 -0.23
CA THR A 84 -13.74 0.08 -1.31
C THR A 84 -14.43 0.44 -2.63
N VAL A 85 -15.74 0.64 -2.61
CA VAL A 85 -16.52 1.03 -3.80
C VAL A 85 -16.02 2.36 -4.35
N GLU A 86 -15.83 3.37 -3.48
CA GLU A 86 -15.27 4.67 -3.86
C GLU A 86 -13.89 4.53 -4.50
N ARG A 87 -13.02 3.70 -3.92
CA ARG A 87 -11.69 3.43 -4.46
C ARG A 87 -11.75 2.73 -5.81
N ILE A 88 -12.64 1.77 -6.01
CA ILE A 88 -12.79 1.10 -7.31
C ILE A 88 -13.26 2.09 -8.38
N ILE A 89 -14.28 2.89 -8.09
CA ILE A 89 -14.84 3.85 -9.05
C ILE A 89 -13.79 4.90 -9.47
N HIS A 90 -13.03 5.44 -8.50
CA HIS A 90 -12.06 6.51 -8.77
C HIS A 90 -10.66 6.02 -9.16
N ASP A 91 -10.12 5.01 -8.49
CA ASP A 91 -8.74 4.54 -8.69
C ASP A 91 -8.65 3.49 -9.79
N CYS A 92 -9.62 2.59 -9.92
CA CYS A 92 -9.60 1.52 -10.92
C CYS A 92 -10.34 1.91 -12.20
N LEU A 93 -11.62 2.30 -12.10
CA LEU A 93 -12.48 2.60 -13.26
C LEU A 93 -12.29 4.03 -13.81
N LYS A 94 -11.63 4.92 -13.05
CA LYS A 94 -11.39 6.33 -13.42
C LYS A 94 -12.66 7.09 -13.81
N MET A 95 -13.80 6.69 -13.25
CA MET A 95 -15.10 7.30 -13.55
C MET A 95 -15.31 8.57 -12.72
N ARG A 96 -16.04 9.53 -13.30
CA ARG A 96 -16.42 10.78 -12.65
C ARG A 96 -17.91 11.00 -12.79
N LYS A 97 -18.53 11.57 -11.75
CA LYS A 97 -19.94 11.96 -11.79
C LYS A 97 -20.17 12.98 -12.89
N VAL A 98 -21.05 12.66 -13.84
CA VAL A 98 -21.53 13.59 -14.86
C VAL A 98 -22.86 14.17 -14.37
N ILE A 99 -23.02 15.50 -14.49
CA ILE A 99 -24.25 16.20 -14.12
C ILE A 99 -24.80 16.80 -15.42
N SER A 100 -26.04 16.46 -15.77
CA SER A 100 -26.78 17.09 -16.86
C SER A 100 -27.24 18.49 -16.44
N ARG A 101 -27.21 19.45 -17.38
CA ARG A 101 -27.67 20.83 -17.16
C ARG A 101 -29.18 20.95 -17.15
#